data_AF-A0A948PME3-F1
#
_entry.id   AF-A0A948PME3-F1
#
_cell.length_a   1.000
_cell.length_b   1.000
_cell.length_c   1.000
_cell.angle_alpha   90.00
_cell.angle_beta   90.00
_cell.angle_gamma   90.00
#
_symmetry.space_group_name_H-M   'P 1'
#
loop_
_entity.id
_entity.type
_entity.pdbx_description
1 polymer ?
#
loop_
_entity_poly.entity_id
_entity_poly.type
_entity_poly.pdbx_seq_one_letter_code
_entity_poly.pdbx_strand_id
1 'polypeptide(L)'
;MNEVAELTKLEIDKLDSQTGMLLDDLHKNALKNMYLELGEGSILYLLSPSYSVINPSPNAVITDFTSTCENTLDAVKEYIIHNLAEYSVLIDVNSYFVEQNQSMILARLRERDTGGRQYEVKFYTHSPRELISNYQDKIYIGRDFIDLYQFRRKHFGVKEYIESLKTQYDMLIDKAEEKMKKPLKYKSFFQEIKESINELHEESLQILEANPKYIEYDDISGKDLIDINAQYRTINHYLIELYDDVSEFENLLRFKMESDFVRHVTKFKKDLSNLISYFNIKVNGCLAEKIRSRRNHG
;
A
#
# COMPACT_ATOMS: atom_id res chain seq x y z
N MET A 1 -15.85 -3.97 -10.50
CA MET A 1 -14.38 -4.03 -10.49
C MET A 1 -14.02 -4.53 -11.87
N ASN A 2 -13.44 -3.67 -12.71
CA ASN A 2 -13.25 -3.94 -14.14
C ASN A 2 -11.77 -3.86 -14.52
N GLU A 3 -10.88 -4.20 -13.59
CA GLU A 3 -9.44 -4.10 -13.77
C GLU A 3 -8.98 -4.83 -15.03
N VAL A 4 -9.56 -6.01 -15.34
CA VAL A 4 -9.26 -6.74 -16.58
C VAL A 4 -9.56 -5.91 -17.83
N ALA A 5 -10.75 -5.32 -17.91
CA ALA A 5 -11.17 -4.54 -19.07
C ALA A 5 -10.32 -3.28 -19.27
N GLU A 6 -9.86 -2.68 -18.17
CA GLU A 6 -9.02 -1.49 -18.23
C GLU A 6 -7.56 -1.82 -18.56
N LEU A 7 -7.02 -2.91 -18.00
CA LEU A 7 -5.66 -3.37 -18.33
C LEU A 7 -5.54 -3.78 -19.80
N THR A 8 -6.58 -4.33 -20.42
CA THR A 8 -6.58 -4.64 -21.88
C THR A 8 -6.39 -3.40 -22.75
N LYS A 9 -6.75 -2.21 -22.24
CA LYS A 9 -6.64 -0.95 -22.99
C LYS A 9 -5.28 -0.26 -22.80
N LEU A 10 -4.41 -0.80 -21.94
CA LEU A 10 -3.12 -0.17 -21.66
C LEU A 10 -2.22 -0.21 -22.88
N GLU A 11 -1.67 0.95 -23.20
CA GLU A 11 -0.64 1.11 -24.21
C GLU A 11 0.72 0.98 -23.52
N ILE A 12 1.34 -0.22 -23.61
CA ILE A 12 2.56 -0.58 -22.89
C ILE A 12 3.71 0.39 -23.20
N ASP A 13 3.79 0.88 -24.44
CA ASP A 13 4.78 1.83 -24.92
C ASP A 13 4.64 3.24 -24.28
N LYS A 14 3.48 3.53 -23.69
CA LYS A 14 3.23 4.76 -22.93
C LYS A 14 3.48 4.62 -21.43
N LEU A 15 3.77 3.42 -20.93
CA LEU A 15 4.10 3.22 -19.52
C LEU A 15 5.47 3.82 -19.22
N ASP A 16 5.61 4.40 -18.02
CA ASP A 16 6.85 5.01 -17.57
C ASP A 16 7.89 3.91 -17.25
N SER A 17 8.72 3.55 -18.25
CA SER A 17 9.66 2.45 -18.13
C SER A 17 10.75 2.75 -17.12
N GLN A 18 10.85 1.96 -16.05
CA GLN A 18 11.92 2.06 -15.06
C GLN A 18 13.10 1.15 -15.44
N THR A 19 13.48 1.17 -16.72
CA THR A 19 14.56 0.34 -17.24
C THR A 19 15.88 0.72 -16.55
N GLY A 20 16.44 -0.22 -15.77
CA GLY A 20 17.72 -0.05 -15.08
C GLY A 20 17.65 0.13 -13.55
N MET A 21 16.46 0.12 -12.94
CA MET A 21 16.38 0.05 -11.47
C MET A 21 16.98 -1.27 -10.97
N LEU A 22 17.97 -1.16 -10.07
CA LEU A 22 18.61 -2.33 -9.48
C LEU A 22 17.77 -2.83 -8.30
N LEU A 23 17.21 -4.02 -8.46
CA LEU A 23 16.50 -4.72 -7.39
C LEU A 23 17.44 -5.64 -6.60
N ASP A 24 17.26 -5.69 -5.29
CA ASP A 24 17.88 -6.71 -4.46
C ASP A 24 17.23 -8.09 -4.67
N ASP A 25 17.77 -9.11 -4.02
CA ASP A 25 17.27 -10.48 -4.18
C ASP A 25 15.86 -10.65 -3.61
N LEU A 26 15.50 -9.92 -2.55
CA LEU A 26 14.18 -9.99 -1.94
C LEU A 26 13.10 -9.51 -2.93
N HIS A 27 13.32 -8.36 -3.56
CA HIS A 27 12.41 -7.78 -4.54
C HIS A 27 12.39 -8.56 -5.85
N LYS A 28 13.54 -9.07 -6.32
CA LYS A 28 13.61 -9.96 -7.50
C LYS A 28 12.82 -11.25 -7.28
N ASN A 29 12.95 -11.87 -6.12
CA ASN A 29 12.22 -13.08 -5.78
C ASN A 29 10.72 -12.79 -5.63
N ALA A 30 10.35 -11.66 -5.03
CA ALA A 30 8.96 -11.22 -4.96
C ALA A 30 8.35 -10.99 -6.35
N LEU A 31 9.08 -10.36 -7.29
CA LEU A 31 8.67 -10.19 -8.68
C LEU A 31 8.38 -11.55 -9.35
N LYS A 32 9.34 -12.47 -9.25
CA LYS A 32 9.26 -13.79 -9.85
C LYS A 32 8.09 -14.62 -9.31
N ASN A 33 7.76 -14.45 -8.03
CA ASN A 33 6.73 -15.22 -7.33
C ASN A 33 5.43 -14.42 -7.11
N MET A 34 5.21 -13.34 -7.87
CA MET A 34 4.03 -12.50 -7.72
C MET A 34 2.79 -13.11 -8.37
N TYR A 35 1.73 -13.21 -7.57
CA TYR A 35 0.38 -13.52 -8.00
C TYR A 35 -0.40 -12.21 -8.17
N LEU A 36 -1.25 -12.14 -9.18
CA LEU A 36 -2.13 -11.00 -9.40
C LEU A 36 -3.56 -11.40 -9.08
N GLU A 37 -4.30 -10.52 -8.41
CA GLU A 37 -5.74 -10.69 -8.23
C GLU A 37 -6.46 -9.50 -8.85
N LEU A 38 -7.25 -9.80 -9.89
CA LEU A 38 -7.87 -8.81 -10.77
C LEU A 38 -9.39 -9.01 -10.80
N GLY A 39 -10.15 -7.92 -10.91
CA GLY A 39 -11.61 -7.98 -11.03
C GLY A 39 -12.09 -8.01 -12.48
N GLU A 40 -13.12 -8.81 -12.70
CA GLU A 40 -13.97 -8.78 -13.87
C GLU A 40 -15.43 -8.82 -13.39
N GLY A 41 -16.13 -7.68 -13.53
CA GLY A 41 -17.45 -7.48 -12.95
C GLY A 41 -17.45 -7.57 -11.42
N SER A 42 -18.12 -8.60 -10.89
CA SER A 42 -18.23 -8.89 -9.46
C SER A 42 -17.28 -9.99 -8.97
N ILE A 43 -16.50 -10.59 -9.88
CA ILE A 43 -15.66 -11.74 -9.62
C ILE A 43 -14.20 -11.29 -9.54
N LEU A 44 -13.45 -11.84 -8.57
CA LEU A 44 -12.00 -11.67 -8.46
C LEU A 44 -11.31 -12.94 -8.95
N TYR A 45 -10.39 -12.79 -9.89
CA TYR A 45 -9.61 -13.87 -10.48
C TYR A 45 -8.18 -13.80 -9.95
N LEU A 46 -7.73 -14.91 -9.36
CA LEU A 46 -6.35 -15.10 -8.92
C LEU A 46 -5.52 -15.72 -10.04
N LEU A 47 -4.52 -14.99 -10.49
CA LEU A 47 -3.55 -15.40 -11.50
C LEU A 47 -2.24 -15.81 -10.83
N SER A 48 -1.72 -16.96 -11.26
CA SER A 48 -0.37 -17.42 -10.90
C SER A 48 0.72 -16.51 -11.46
N PRO A 49 1.99 -16.70 -11.06
CA PRO A 49 3.12 -15.98 -11.64
C PRO A 49 3.26 -16.17 -13.16
N SER A 50 2.80 -17.31 -13.68
CA SER A 50 2.75 -17.60 -15.12
C SER A 50 1.35 -17.40 -15.72
N TYR A 51 0.54 -16.52 -15.12
CA TYR A 51 -0.78 -16.07 -15.60
C TYR A 51 -1.88 -17.13 -15.73
N SER A 52 -1.60 -18.38 -15.36
CA SER A 52 -2.62 -19.40 -15.20
C SER A 52 -3.62 -19.01 -14.11
N VAL A 53 -4.91 -19.17 -14.39
CA VAL A 53 -6.00 -18.80 -13.48
C VAL A 53 -6.18 -19.91 -12.44
N ILE A 54 -6.09 -19.55 -11.17
CA ILE A 54 -6.13 -20.49 -10.04
C ILE A 54 -7.54 -20.59 -9.48
N ASN A 55 -8.21 -19.45 -9.30
CA ASN A 55 -9.53 -19.39 -8.71
C ASN A 55 -10.22 -18.06 -9.05
N PRO A 56 -11.52 -18.05 -9.42
CA PRO A 56 -12.34 -19.21 -9.81
C PRO A 56 -12.00 -19.71 -11.22
N SER A 57 -12.75 -20.69 -11.74
CA SER A 57 -12.63 -21.16 -13.12
C SER A 57 -12.76 -19.97 -14.09
N PRO A 58 -11.85 -19.85 -15.09
CA PRO A 58 -11.86 -18.72 -16.00
C PRO A 58 -13.11 -18.72 -16.89
N ASN A 59 -13.59 -17.52 -17.20
CA ASN A 59 -14.57 -17.30 -18.27
C ASN A 59 -13.85 -16.97 -19.58
N ALA A 60 -14.60 -16.76 -20.66
CA ALA A 60 -14.03 -16.45 -21.98
C ALA A 60 -13.20 -15.16 -21.97
N VAL A 61 -13.64 -14.13 -21.25
CA VAL A 61 -12.95 -12.84 -21.14
C VAL A 61 -11.58 -13.00 -20.47
N ILE A 62 -11.52 -13.70 -19.34
CA ILE A 62 -10.27 -13.96 -18.62
C ILE A 62 -9.33 -14.87 -19.42
N THR A 63 -9.88 -15.85 -20.13
CA THR A 63 -9.09 -16.75 -20.98
C THR A 63 -8.42 -15.96 -22.11
N ASP A 64 -9.19 -15.12 -22.81
CA ASP A 64 -8.67 -14.25 -23.86
C ASP A 64 -7.63 -13.26 -23.32
N PHE A 65 -7.94 -12.59 -22.21
CA PHE A 65 -7.04 -11.64 -21.54
C PHE A 65 -5.69 -12.26 -21.17
N THR A 66 -5.70 -13.40 -20.47
CA THR A 66 -4.45 -14.07 -20.05
C THR A 66 -3.63 -14.59 -21.22
N SER A 67 -4.27 -14.89 -22.36
CA SER A 67 -3.57 -15.34 -23.58
C SER A 67 -3.00 -14.21 -24.45
N THR A 68 -3.52 -12.98 -24.32
CA THR A 68 -3.19 -11.85 -25.21
C THR A 68 -2.41 -10.74 -24.52
N CYS A 69 -2.52 -10.63 -23.20
CA CYS A 69 -1.99 -9.52 -22.42
C CYS A 69 -0.80 -9.89 -21.52
N GLU A 70 -0.05 -10.96 -21.82
CA GLU A 70 1.12 -11.38 -21.03
C GLU A 70 2.13 -10.24 -20.84
N ASN A 71 2.51 -9.55 -21.92
CA ASN A 71 3.44 -8.42 -21.86
C ASN A 71 2.91 -7.27 -20.97
N THR A 72 1.60 -7.01 -21.01
CA THR A 72 0.97 -5.99 -20.15
C THR A 72 1.07 -6.41 -18.70
N LEU A 73 0.80 -7.69 -18.40
CA LEU A 73 0.85 -8.21 -17.03
C LEU A 73 2.29 -8.22 -16.49
N ASP A 74 3.28 -8.54 -17.33
CA ASP A 74 4.71 -8.43 -16.98
C ASP A 74 5.07 -6.98 -16.64
N ALA A 75 4.71 -6.03 -17.51
CA ALA A 75 4.97 -4.61 -17.28
C ALA A 75 4.30 -4.11 -15.98
N VAL A 76 3.07 -4.53 -15.70
CA VAL A 76 2.37 -4.18 -14.46
C VAL A 76 3.07 -4.76 -13.23
N LYS A 77 3.53 -6.02 -13.27
CA LYS A 77 4.28 -6.62 -12.14
C LYS A 77 5.59 -5.90 -11.88
N GLU A 78 6.35 -5.61 -12.93
CA GLU A 78 7.60 -4.86 -12.83
C GLU A 78 7.33 -3.48 -12.23
N TYR A 79 6.30 -2.79 -12.72
CA TYR A 79 5.92 -1.48 -12.22
C TYR A 79 5.55 -1.50 -10.73
N ILE A 80 4.78 -2.51 -10.31
CA ILE A 80 4.42 -2.72 -8.89
C ILE A 80 5.68 -2.92 -8.05
N ILE A 81 6.61 -3.79 -8.47
CA ILE A 81 7.82 -4.07 -7.68
C ILE A 81 8.75 -2.87 -7.60
N HIS A 82 8.93 -2.11 -8.69
CA HIS A 82 9.71 -0.88 -8.65
C HIS A 82 9.09 0.15 -7.71
N ASN A 83 7.76 0.27 -7.71
CA ASN A 83 7.05 1.13 -6.76
C ASN A 83 7.25 0.67 -5.31
N LEU A 84 7.18 -0.64 -5.05
CA LEU A 84 7.41 -1.20 -3.72
C LEU A 84 8.84 -0.97 -3.23
N ALA A 85 9.83 -1.01 -4.14
CA ALA A 85 11.23 -0.77 -3.80
C ALA A 85 11.53 0.73 -3.56
N GLU A 86 10.94 1.64 -4.35
CA GLU A 86 11.22 3.08 -4.28
C GLU A 86 10.33 3.81 -3.25
N TYR A 87 9.01 3.61 -3.36
CA TYR A 87 7.98 4.37 -2.65
C TYR A 87 7.21 3.54 -1.63
N SER A 88 7.82 2.46 -1.14
CA SER A 88 7.26 1.66 -0.07
C SER A 88 8.33 1.02 0.80
N VAL A 89 7.87 0.40 1.89
CA VAL A 89 8.69 -0.47 2.75
C VAL A 89 7.97 -1.80 3.02
N LEU A 90 6.87 -2.08 2.31
CA LEU A 90 6.01 -3.22 2.61
C LEU A 90 6.74 -4.55 2.53
N ILE A 91 7.62 -4.72 1.54
CA ILE A 91 8.40 -5.95 1.41
C ILE A 91 9.46 -6.01 2.51
N ASP A 92 10.15 -4.91 2.79
CA ASP A 92 11.25 -4.84 3.77
C ASP A 92 10.77 -5.17 5.19
N VAL A 93 9.73 -4.48 5.66
CA VAL A 93 9.22 -4.62 7.04
C VAL A 93 8.41 -5.90 7.27
N ASN A 94 8.04 -6.59 6.19
CA ASN A 94 7.38 -7.90 6.23
C ASN A 94 8.25 -9.03 5.68
N SER A 95 9.55 -8.78 5.47
CA SER A 95 10.51 -9.71 4.87
C SER A 95 10.47 -11.09 5.52
N TYR A 96 10.42 -11.16 6.85
CA TYR A 96 10.28 -12.41 7.59
C TYR A 96 9.12 -13.30 7.07
N PHE A 97 7.91 -12.74 6.92
CA PHE A 97 6.75 -13.49 6.44
C PHE A 97 6.86 -13.79 4.94
N VAL A 98 7.37 -12.83 4.16
CA VAL A 98 7.54 -12.97 2.72
C VAL A 98 8.53 -14.09 2.40
N GLU A 99 9.69 -14.12 3.03
CA GLU A 99 10.72 -15.14 2.85
C GLU A 99 10.26 -16.52 3.33
N GLN A 100 9.59 -16.61 4.49
CA GLN A 100 9.01 -17.88 4.96
C GLN A 100 8.00 -18.48 3.98
N ASN A 101 7.33 -17.61 3.22
CA ASN A 101 6.38 -17.98 2.18
C ASN A 101 7.02 -18.04 0.78
N GLN A 102 8.33 -18.29 0.70
CA GLN A 102 9.07 -18.43 -0.58
C GLN A 102 8.99 -17.18 -1.45
N SER A 103 8.99 -16.01 -0.83
CA SER A 103 8.81 -14.71 -1.49
C SER A 103 7.50 -14.56 -2.26
N MET A 104 6.49 -15.39 -1.98
CA MET A 104 5.18 -15.26 -2.60
C MET A 104 4.49 -13.99 -2.11
N ILE A 105 4.15 -13.12 -3.06
CA ILE A 105 3.29 -11.96 -2.84
C ILE A 105 2.08 -12.04 -3.75
N LEU A 106 0.91 -11.74 -3.21
CA LEU A 106 -0.33 -11.56 -3.96
C LEU A 106 -0.66 -10.07 -3.98
N ALA A 107 -0.70 -9.49 -5.18
CA ALA A 107 -1.08 -8.11 -5.42
C ALA A 107 -2.53 -8.06 -5.94
N ARG A 108 -3.45 -7.61 -5.09
CA ARG A 108 -4.86 -7.38 -5.45
C ARG A 108 -5.02 -5.95 -5.92
N LEU A 109 -5.27 -5.76 -7.20
CA LEU A 109 -5.48 -4.44 -7.79
C LEU A 109 -6.94 -4.01 -7.56
N ARG A 110 -7.11 -2.72 -7.28
CA ARG A 110 -8.41 -2.04 -7.23
C ARG A 110 -8.29 -0.71 -7.92
N GLU A 111 -9.05 -0.54 -8.99
CA GLU A 111 -9.10 0.72 -9.72
C GLU A 111 -9.63 1.84 -8.80
N ARG A 112 -8.98 3.02 -8.83
CA ARG A 112 -9.38 4.20 -8.04
C ARG A 112 -10.01 5.30 -8.89
N ASP A 113 -9.61 5.40 -10.14
CA ASP A 113 -10.15 6.35 -11.11
C ASP A 113 -10.84 5.61 -12.26
N THR A 114 -11.38 6.36 -13.21
CA THR A 114 -11.91 5.77 -14.45
C THR A 114 -10.81 5.77 -15.50
N GLY A 115 -10.49 4.60 -16.05
CA GLY A 115 -9.60 4.48 -17.23
C GLY A 115 -8.31 3.72 -16.96
N GLY A 116 -8.25 2.90 -15.89
CA GLY A 116 -7.16 1.96 -15.68
C GLY A 116 -5.80 2.59 -15.37
N ARG A 117 -5.79 3.80 -14.84
CA ARG A 117 -4.55 4.53 -14.59
C ARG A 117 -4.08 4.38 -13.16
N GLN A 118 -4.96 4.61 -12.18
CA GLN A 118 -4.61 4.64 -10.77
C GLN A 118 -5.21 3.45 -10.01
N TYR A 119 -4.36 2.80 -9.22
CA TYR A 119 -4.74 1.63 -8.46
C TYR A 119 -4.37 1.77 -6.99
N GLU A 120 -5.27 1.33 -6.12
CA GLU A 120 -4.91 0.83 -4.78
C GLU A 120 -4.54 -0.65 -4.93
N VAL A 121 -3.34 -1.01 -4.50
CA VAL A 121 -2.88 -2.40 -4.54
C VAL A 121 -2.80 -2.92 -3.11
N LYS A 122 -3.57 -3.97 -2.81
CA LYS A 122 -3.50 -4.66 -1.51
C LYS A 122 -2.58 -5.85 -1.62
N PHE A 123 -1.61 -5.92 -0.72
CA PHE A 123 -0.61 -6.97 -0.73
C PHE A 123 -0.86 -7.98 0.36
N TYR A 124 -0.66 -9.23 -0.01
CA TYR A 124 -0.74 -10.37 0.88
C TYR A 124 0.43 -11.32 0.65
N THR A 125 0.74 -12.14 1.64
CA THR A 125 1.61 -13.31 1.48
C THR A 125 0.90 -14.56 2.00
N HIS A 126 1.26 -15.73 1.49
CA HIS A 126 0.67 -17.01 1.87
C HIS A 126 1.67 -18.14 1.61
N SER A 127 1.58 -19.23 2.36
CA SER A 127 2.26 -20.48 1.99
C SER A 127 1.82 -20.95 0.60
N PRO A 128 2.72 -21.12 -0.38
CA PRO A 128 2.35 -21.55 -1.73
C PRO A 128 1.64 -22.91 -1.77
N ARG A 129 1.96 -23.80 -0.82
CA ARG A 129 1.38 -25.15 -0.72
C ARG A 129 -0.08 -25.14 -0.32
N GLU A 130 -0.50 -24.11 0.39
CA GLU A 130 -1.83 -24.02 1.01
C GLU A 130 -2.72 -22.95 0.35
N LEU A 131 -2.19 -22.19 -0.63
CA LEU A 131 -2.91 -21.08 -1.24
C LEU A 131 -4.28 -21.49 -1.80
N ILE A 132 -4.37 -22.68 -2.41
CA ILE A 132 -5.62 -23.18 -3.00
C ILE A 132 -6.59 -23.67 -1.93
N SER A 133 -6.11 -24.44 -0.95
CA SER A 133 -6.96 -25.04 0.09
C SER A 133 -7.42 -24.03 1.14
N ASN A 134 -6.58 -23.03 1.45
CA ASN A 134 -6.74 -22.12 2.58
C ASN A 134 -6.64 -20.64 2.15
N TYR A 135 -7.11 -20.29 0.94
CA TYR A 135 -7.00 -18.93 0.38
C TYR A 135 -7.39 -17.77 1.32
N GLN A 136 -8.31 -18.01 2.26
CA GLN A 136 -8.76 -17.00 3.22
C GLN A 136 -7.74 -16.68 4.31
N ASP A 137 -6.75 -17.55 4.53
CA ASP A 137 -5.74 -17.45 5.60
C ASP A 137 -4.52 -16.61 5.18
N LYS A 138 -4.60 -15.96 4.01
CA LYS A 138 -3.54 -15.05 3.53
C LYS A 138 -3.26 -13.95 4.54
N ILE A 139 -1.97 -13.71 4.74
CA ILE A 139 -1.46 -12.70 5.65
C ILE A 139 -1.47 -11.38 4.89
N TYR A 140 -2.23 -10.41 5.40
CA TYR A 140 -2.20 -9.05 4.86
C TYR A 140 -0.90 -8.36 5.27
N ILE A 141 -0.14 -7.86 4.29
CA ILE A 141 1.14 -7.19 4.56
C ILE A 141 1.06 -5.67 4.41
N GLY A 142 0.09 -5.15 3.65
CA GLY A 142 -0.22 -3.72 3.56
C GLY A 142 -0.87 -3.32 2.24
N ARG A 143 -0.92 -2.02 1.95
CA ARG A 143 -1.36 -1.48 0.66
C ARG A 143 -0.42 -0.40 0.15
N ASP A 144 -0.40 -0.23 -1.17
CA ASP A 144 0.30 0.86 -1.85
C ASP A 144 -0.59 1.47 -2.95
N PHE A 145 -0.20 2.62 -3.47
CA PHE A 145 -0.91 3.36 -4.51
C PHE A 145 -0.01 3.59 -5.71
N ILE A 146 -0.45 3.18 -6.88
CA ILE A 146 0.31 3.32 -8.12
C ILE A 146 -0.49 4.09 -9.17
N ASP A 147 0.21 4.84 -9.99
CA ASP A 147 -0.30 5.44 -11.23
C ASP A 147 0.54 4.86 -12.37
N LEU A 148 -0.04 4.03 -13.23
CA LEU A 148 0.72 3.28 -14.25
C LEU A 148 1.42 4.18 -15.28
N TYR A 149 0.98 5.43 -15.44
CA TYR A 149 1.55 6.40 -16.38
C TYR A 149 2.44 7.44 -15.73
N GLN A 150 2.65 7.38 -14.41
CA GLN A 150 3.47 8.33 -13.68
C GLN A 150 4.19 7.65 -12.51
N PHE A 151 5.46 7.29 -12.70
CA PHE A 151 6.22 6.59 -11.66
C PHE A 151 6.59 7.51 -10.51
N ARG A 152 7.07 8.72 -10.84
CA ARG A 152 7.48 9.70 -9.84
C ARG A 152 6.27 10.24 -9.08
N ARG A 153 6.22 9.96 -7.78
CA ARG A 153 5.13 10.40 -6.90
C ARG A 153 5.36 11.80 -6.37
N LYS A 154 4.32 12.63 -6.42
CA LYS A 154 4.33 13.94 -5.77
C LYS A 154 4.38 13.73 -4.26
N HIS A 155 5.21 14.50 -3.57
CA HIS A 155 5.33 14.46 -2.11
C HIS A 155 5.55 13.02 -1.58
N PHE A 156 6.36 12.23 -2.30
CA PHE A 156 6.60 10.81 -2.00
C PHE A 156 5.35 9.92 -1.96
N GLY A 157 4.22 10.38 -2.49
CA GLY A 157 2.93 9.66 -2.44
C GLY A 157 2.24 9.72 -1.07
N VAL A 158 2.66 10.63 -0.18
CA VAL A 158 2.12 10.73 1.19
C VAL A 158 0.62 11.03 1.18
N LYS A 159 0.16 11.89 0.26
CA LYS A 159 -1.26 12.29 0.20
C LYS A 159 -2.19 11.09 0.04
N GLU A 160 -1.83 10.16 -0.84
CA GLU A 160 -2.62 8.99 -1.16
C GLU A 160 -2.79 8.08 0.07
N TYR A 161 -1.73 7.94 0.86
CA TYR A 161 -1.77 7.21 2.13
C TYR A 161 -2.67 7.90 3.16
N ILE A 162 -2.53 9.21 3.35
CA ILE A 162 -3.34 9.98 4.33
C ILE A 162 -4.83 9.93 3.98
N GLU A 163 -5.19 10.14 2.71
CA GLU A 163 -6.59 10.04 2.28
C GLU A 163 -7.14 8.61 2.40
N SER A 164 -6.28 7.61 2.20
CA SER A 164 -6.67 6.21 2.43
C SER A 164 -7.01 5.94 3.88
N LEU A 165 -6.26 6.48 4.86
CA LEU A 165 -6.55 6.27 6.27
C LEU A 165 -7.96 6.74 6.65
N LYS A 166 -8.37 7.90 6.13
CA LYS A 166 -9.72 8.43 6.32
C LYS A 166 -10.80 7.51 5.75
N THR A 167 -10.62 7.10 4.49
CA THR A 167 -11.55 6.17 3.83
C THR A 167 -11.61 4.82 4.55
N GLN A 168 -10.47 4.35 5.06
CA GLN A 168 -10.40 3.12 5.84
C GLN A 168 -11.15 3.22 7.16
N TYR A 169 -11.06 4.35 7.84
CA TYR A 169 -11.82 4.58 9.06
C TYR A 169 -13.33 4.60 8.81
N ASP A 170 -13.80 5.24 7.74
CA ASP A 170 -15.22 5.20 7.39
C ASP A 170 -15.69 3.75 7.16
N MET A 171 -14.89 2.96 6.44
CA MET A 171 -15.16 1.52 6.29
C MET A 171 -15.10 0.74 7.61
N LEU A 172 -14.27 1.14 8.58
CA LEU A 172 -14.24 0.51 9.90
C LEU A 172 -15.55 0.72 10.65
N ILE A 173 -16.17 1.90 10.52
CA ILE A 173 -17.48 2.20 11.12
C ILE A 173 -18.55 1.31 10.49
N ASP A 174 -18.63 1.26 9.17
CA ASP A 174 -19.58 0.38 8.47
C ASP A 174 -19.43 -1.09 8.90
N LYS A 175 -18.18 -1.55 9.05
CA LYS A 175 -17.90 -2.92 9.50
C LYS A 175 -18.21 -3.13 10.97
N ALA A 176 -18.09 -2.12 11.82
CA ALA A 176 -18.47 -2.21 13.22
C ALA A 176 -19.99 -2.40 13.34
N GLU A 177 -20.77 -1.65 12.56
CA GLU A 177 -22.23 -1.79 12.52
C GLU A 177 -22.67 -3.15 11.98
N GLU A 178 -21.97 -3.68 10.96
CA GLU A 178 -22.28 -4.98 10.37
C GLU A 178 -21.89 -6.17 11.28
N LYS A 179 -20.75 -6.08 11.96
CA LYS A 179 -20.12 -7.25 12.62
C LYS A 179 -20.24 -7.26 14.14
N MET A 180 -20.44 -6.11 14.78
CA MET A 180 -20.48 -6.04 16.25
C MET A 180 -21.91 -6.09 16.75
N LYS A 181 -22.14 -6.80 17.86
CA LYS A 181 -23.47 -6.85 18.50
C LYS A 181 -23.86 -5.52 19.16
N LYS A 182 -22.88 -4.77 19.69
CA LYS A 182 -23.09 -3.53 20.46
C LYS A 182 -22.00 -2.48 20.16
N PRO A 183 -21.90 -1.98 18.91
CA PRO A 183 -20.84 -1.05 18.50
C PRO A 183 -20.82 0.25 19.32
N LEU A 184 -22.00 0.73 19.76
CA LEU A 184 -22.13 1.94 20.58
C LEU A 184 -21.34 1.92 21.91
N LYS A 185 -20.98 0.73 22.41
CA LYS A 185 -20.12 0.61 23.61
C LYS A 185 -18.71 1.15 23.39
N TYR A 186 -18.27 1.20 22.14
CA TYR A 186 -16.92 1.61 21.76
C TYR A 186 -16.92 3.01 21.11
N LYS A 187 -18.02 3.78 21.28
CA LYS A 187 -18.20 5.10 20.68
C LYS A 187 -17.05 6.06 20.98
N SER A 188 -16.51 6.03 22.20
CA SER A 188 -15.39 6.89 22.60
C SER A 188 -14.15 6.62 21.75
N PHE A 189 -13.77 5.35 21.56
CA PHE A 189 -12.62 4.97 20.72
C PHE A 189 -12.82 5.37 19.25
N PHE A 190 -14.01 5.15 18.71
CA PHE A 190 -14.30 5.62 17.35
C PHE A 190 -14.19 7.14 17.24
N GLN A 191 -14.71 7.88 18.23
CA GLN A 191 -14.62 9.33 18.24
C GLN A 191 -13.17 9.83 18.33
N GLU A 192 -12.37 9.26 19.24
CA GLU A 192 -10.95 9.59 19.42
C GLU A 192 -10.15 9.32 18.15
N ILE A 193 -10.26 8.12 17.58
CA ILE A 193 -9.61 7.77 16.31
C ILE A 193 -10.03 8.72 15.18
N LYS A 194 -11.31 9.13 15.13
CA LYS A 194 -11.81 10.08 14.14
C LYS A 194 -11.16 11.45 14.29
N GLU A 195 -11.03 11.94 15.52
CA GLU A 195 -10.40 13.21 15.84
C GLU A 195 -8.92 13.17 15.41
N SER A 196 -8.17 12.14 15.81
CA SER A 196 -6.77 11.92 15.43
C SER A 196 -6.58 11.82 13.90
N ILE A 197 -7.48 11.15 13.17
CA ILE A 197 -7.43 11.07 11.70
C ILE A 197 -7.67 12.43 11.04
N ASN A 198 -8.63 13.22 11.54
CA ASN A 198 -8.93 14.52 10.96
C ASN A 198 -7.78 15.50 11.19
N GLU A 199 -7.21 15.52 12.40
CA GLU A 199 -6.04 16.34 12.71
C GLU A 199 -4.85 15.95 11.83
N LEU A 200 -4.50 14.66 11.79
CA LEU A 200 -3.46 14.14 10.89
C LEU A 200 -3.70 14.58 9.44
N HIS A 201 -4.93 14.48 8.96
CA HIS A 201 -5.28 14.82 7.59
C HIS A 201 -5.11 16.32 7.29
N GLU A 202 -5.66 17.18 8.13
CA GLU A 202 -5.59 18.64 7.97
C GLU A 202 -4.15 19.14 8.03
N GLU A 203 -3.39 18.72 9.04
CA GLU A 203 -2.00 19.11 9.23
C GLU A 203 -1.10 18.57 8.12
N SER A 204 -1.32 17.32 7.69
CA SER A 204 -0.58 16.75 6.55
C SER A 204 -0.81 17.56 5.28
N LEU A 205 -2.05 17.93 4.96
CA LEU A 205 -2.33 18.70 3.74
C LEU A 205 -1.64 20.07 3.76
N GLN A 206 -1.67 20.79 4.89
CA GLN A 206 -0.96 22.06 5.03
C GLN A 206 0.55 21.89 4.82
N ILE A 207 1.14 20.84 5.42
CA ILE A 207 2.55 20.52 5.25
C ILE A 207 2.88 20.19 3.79
N LEU A 208 2.05 19.39 3.11
CA LEU A 208 2.27 19.05 1.71
C LEU A 208 2.15 20.26 0.79
N GLU A 209 1.20 21.17 1.04
CA GLU A 209 1.03 22.40 0.27
C GLU A 209 2.20 23.38 0.44
N ALA A 210 2.78 23.43 1.64
CA ALA A 210 3.96 24.25 1.92
C ALA A 210 5.25 23.71 1.27
N ASN A 211 5.26 22.45 0.82
CA ASN A 211 6.44 21.76 0.33
C ASN A 211 6.46 21.55 -1.19
N PRO A 212 7.65 21.50 -1.82
CA PRO A 212 7.77 21.15 -3.23
C PRO A 212 7.12 19.80 -3.53
N LYS A 213 6.39 19.73 -4.66
CA LYS A 213 5.80 18.47 -5.16
C LYS A 213 6.86 17.41 -5.40
N TYR A 214 8.04 17.82 -5.85
CA TYR A 214 9.19 16.96 -6.02
C TYR A 214 10.38 17.62 -5.37
N ILE A 215 11.13 16.85 -4.57
CA ILE A 215 12.34 17.33 -3.91
C ILE A 215 13.50 17.06 -4.86
N GLU A 216 13.95 18.11 -5.54
CA GLU A 216 15.22 18.10 -6.28
C GLU A 216 16.35 18.38 -5.30
N TYR A 217 16.99 17.30 -4.84
CA TYR A 217 17.98 17.36 -3.77
C TYR A 217 19.20 18.23 -4.11
N ASP A 218 19.47 18.54 -5.37
CA ASP A 218 20.59 19.36 -5.79
C ASP A 218 20.24 20.87 -5.78
N ASP A 219 18.97 21.21 -5.96
CA ASP A 219 18.49 22.59 -6.10
C ASP A 219 18.01 23.23 -4.78
N ILE A 220 17.71 22.41 -3.77
CA ILE A 220 17.19 22.88 -2.48
C ILE A 220 18.34 23.22 -1.54
N SER A 221 18.25 24.25 -0.70
CA SER A 221 19.32 24.58 0.26
C SER A 221 19.40 23.58 1.42
N GLY A 222 20.56 23.48 2.09
CA GLY A 222 20.70 22.59 3.24
C GLY A 222 19.76 22.94 4.40
N LYS A 223 19.46 24.24 4.56
CA LYS A 223 18.49 24.73 5.56
C LYS A 223 17.08 24.30 5.20
N ASP A 224 16.67 24.50 3.95
CA ASP A 224 15.33 24.14 3.49
C ASP A 224 15.12 22.62 3.59
N LEU A 225 16.13 21.78 3.28
CA LEU A 225 16.03 20.33 3.49
C LEU A 225 15.81 19.95 4.96
N ILE A 226 16.44 20.66 5.91
CA ILE A 226 16.23 20.45 7.35
C ILE A 226 14.80 20.80 7.73
N ASP A 227 14.29 21.94 7.24
CA ASP A 227 12.95 22.42 7.52
C ASP A 227 11.89 21.46 6.93
N ILE A 228 12.07 21.03 5.69
CA ILE A 228 11.22 20.00 5.03
C ILE A 228 11.23 18.71 5.86
N ASN A 229 12.41 18.21 6.27
CA ASN A 229 12.51 16.99 7.06
C ASN A 229 11.84 17.11 8.42
N ALA A 230 11.90 18.29 9.06
CA ALA A 230 11.18 18.55 10.30
C ALA A 230 9.65 18.50 10.10
N GLN A 231 9.14 19.08 9.00
CA GLN A 231 7.71 19.05 8.68
C GLN A 231 7.19 17.63 8.39
N TYR A 232 7.90 16.83 7.58
CA TYR A 232 7.51 15.43 7.38
C TYR A 232 7.56 14.62 8.69
N ARG A 233 8.45 14.97 9.62
CA ARG A 233 8.49 14.33 10.95
C ARG A 233 7.25 14.67 11.77
N THR A 234 6.69 15.87 11.65
CA THR A 234 5.42 16.24 12.27
C THR A 234 4.29 15.33 11.81
N ILE A 235 4.18 15.03 10.51
CA ILE A 235 3.19 14.05 10.00
C ILE A 235 3.41 12.68 10.66
N ASN A 236 4.66 12.25 10.79
CA ASN A 236 4.99 10.97 11.42
C ASN A 236 4.62 10.93 12.92
N HIS A 237 4.69 12.05 13.64
CA HIS A 237 4.22 12.11 15.04
C HIS A 237 2.70 11.87 15.14
N TYR A 238 1.91 12.54 14.29
CA TYR A 238 0.46 12.31 14.23
C TYR A 238 0.11 10.87 13.86
N LEU A 239 0.89 10.24 12.99
CA LEU A 239 0.72 8.82 12.67
C LEU A 239 0.98 7.90 13.86
N ILE A 240 1.98 8.22 14.69
CA ILE A 240 2.31 7.45 15.91
C ILE A 240 1.19 7.60 16.95
N GLU A 241 0.70 8.82 17.18
CA GLU A 241 -0.42 9.07 18.10
C GLU A 241 -1.67 8.26 17.68
N LEU A 242 -2.06 8.37 16.40
CA LEU A 242 -3.15 7.58 15.85
C LEU A 242 -2.90 6.05 15.95
N TYR A 243 -1.67 5.60 15.78
CA TYR A 243 -1.33 4.19 15.95
C TYR A 243 -1.56 3.71 17.39
N ASP A 244 -1.21 4.52 18.38
CA ASP A 244 -1.37 4.21 19.78
C ASP A 244 -2.86 4.10 20.17
N ASP A 245 -3.70 5.05 19.73
CA ASP A 245 -5.16 5.01 19.93
C ASP A 245 -5.78 3.72 19.34
N VAL A 246 -5.39 3.39 18.11
CA VAL A 246 -5.85 2.18 17.42
C VAL A 246 -5.34 0.91 18.10
N SER A 247 -4.12 0.94 18.63
CA SER A 247 -3.52 -0.18 19.35
C SER A 247 -4.25 -0.45 20.67
N GLU A 248 -4.59 0.60 21.42
CA GLU A 248 -5.42 0.48 22.62
C GLU A 248 -6.79 -0.12 22.28
N PHE A 249 -7.44 0.40 21.24
CA PHE A 249 -8.74 -0.10 20.81
C PHE A 249 -8.68 -1.58 20.39
N GLU A 250 -7.68 -1.97 19.60
CA GLU A 250 -7.47 -3.36 19.20
C GLU A 250 -7.32 -4.28 20.42
N ASN A 251 -6.51 -3.88 21.41
CA ASN A 251 -6.28 -4.66 22.63
C ASN A 251 -7.58 -4.86 23.41
N LEU A 252 -8.40 -3.81 23.54
CA LEU A 252 -9.71 -3.92 24.15
C LEU A 252 -10.63 -4.90 23.41
N LEU A 253 -10.69 -4.81 22.07
CA LEU A 253 -11.50 -5.72 21.25
C LEU A 253 -11.07 -7.18 21.41
N ARG A 254 -9.75 -7.44 21.47
CA ARG A 254 -9.21 -8.79 21.74
C ARG A 254 -9.61 -9.27 23.12
N PHE A 255 -9.47 -8.43 24.14
CA PHE A 255 -9.87 -8.75 25.52
C PHE A 255 -11.38 -9.04 25.63
N LYS A 256 -12.20 -8.31 24.88
CA LYS A 256 -13.66 -8.52 24.81
C LYS A 256 -14.09 -9.63 23.83
N MET A 257 -13.13 -10.30 23.18
CA MET A 257 -13.35 -11.38 22.22
C MET A 257 -14.26 -10.99 21.04
N GLU A 258 -14.15 -9.75 20.55
CA GLU A 258 -14.87 -9.26 19.36
C GLU A 258 -14.18 -9.76 18.06
N SER A 259 -14.04 -11.08 17.92
CA SER A 259 -13.20 -11.73 16.89
C SER A 259 -13.60 -11.40 15.45
N ASP A 260 -14.89 -11.21 15.20
CA ASP A 260 -15.42 -10.96 13.86
C ASP A 260 -15.08 -9.56 13.34
N PHE A 261 -14.88 -8.61 14.25
CA PHE A 261 -14.55 -7.22 13.94
C PHE A 261 -13.06 -6.90 14.08
N VAL A 262 -12.38 -7.44 15.11
CA VAL A 262 -11.00 -7.06 15.46
C VAL A 262 -10.02 -7.16 14.29
N ARG A 263 -10.20 -8.14 13.39
CA ARG A 263 -9.38 -8.30 12.18
C ARG A 263 -9.35 -7.07 11.28
N HIS A 264 -10.41 -6.25 11.28
CA HIS A 264 -10.50 -5.03 10.50
C HIS A 264 -9.63 -3.93 11.13
N VAL A 265 -9.68 -3.79 12.46
CA VAL A 265 -8.82 -2.89 13.22
C VAL A 265 -7.35 -3.30 13.10
N THR A 266 -7.04 -4.61 13.17
CA THR A 266 -5.68 -5.13 12.95
C THR A 266 -5.12 -4.73 11.57
N LYS A 267 -5.93 -4.78 10.50
CA LYS A 267 -5.50 -4.37 9.16
C LYS A 267 -5.23 -2.87 9.09
N PHE A 268 -6.11 -2.06 9.68
CA PHE A 268 -5.93 -0.61 9.75
C PHE A 268 -4.65 -0.24 10.51
N LYS A 269 -4.44 -0.84 11.69
CA LYS A 269 -3.21 -0.71 12.48
C LYS A 269 -1.96 -1.12 11.70
N LYS A 270 -2.05 -2.19 10.91
CA LYS A 270 -0.94 -2.66 10.08
C LYS A 270 -0.55 -1.62 9.03
N ASP A 271 -1.51 -0.98 8.38
CA ASP A 271 -1.24 0.10 7.42
C ASP A 271 -0.61 1.33 8.10
N LEU A 272 -1.06 1.71 9.30
CA LEU A 272 -0.42 2.76 10.10
C LEU A 272 1.04 2.43 10.41
N SER A 273 1.31 1.22 10.90
CA SER A 273 2.68 0.76 11.21
C SER A 273 3.59 0.78 9.99
N ASN A 274 3.08 0.33 8.84
CA ASN A 274 3.81 0.36 7.58
C ASN A 274 4.10 1.80 7.13
N LEU A 275 3.13 2.71 7.27
CA LEU A 275 3.30 4.12 6.90
C LEU A 275 4.30 4.83 7.82
N ILE A 276 4.25 4.61 9.13
CA ILE A 276 5.27 5.11 10.07
C ILE A 276 6.66 4.62 9.66
N SER A 277 6.77 3.34 9.29
CA SER A 277 8.04 2.76 8.83
C SER A 277 8.50 3.39 7.50
N TYR A 278 7.57 3.66 6.58
CA TYR A 278 7.84 4.35 5.32
C TYR A 278 8.39 5.75 5.57
N PHE A 279 7.78 6.52 6.47
CA PHE A 279 8.29 7.83 6.89
C PHE A 279 9.70 7.72 7.45
N ASN A 280 9.92 6.81 8.41
CA ASN A 280 11.22 6.66 9.06
C ASN A 280 12.34 6.26 8.10
N ILE A 281 12.05 5.39 7.12
CA ILE A 281 13.07 4.81 6.23
C ILE A 281 13.20 5.62 4.93
N LYS A 282 12.11 5.83 4.20
CA LYS A 282 12.12 6.32 2.81
C LYS A 282 11.86 7.82 2.68
N VAL A 283 11.23 8.46 3.66
CA VAL A 283 11.00 9.92 3.65
C VAL A 283 12.04 10.63 4.51
N ASN A 284 11.89 10.56 5.83
CA ASN A 284 12.79 11.20 6.79
C ASN A 284 14.19 10.60 6.77
N GLY A 285 14.32 9.28 6.56
CA GLY A 285 15.60 8.58 6.46
C GLY A 285 16.44 9.08 5.29
N CYS A 286 15.86 9.07 4.08
CA CYS A 286 16.48 9.61 2.87
C CYS A 286 16.82 11.11 3.00
N LEU A 287 15.91 11.93 3.52
CA LEU A 287 16.17 13.35 3.78
C LEU A 287 17.34 13.54 4.75
N ALA A 288 17.38 12.77 5.84
CA ALA A 288 18.46 12.84 6.82
C ALA A 288 19.82 12.43 6.23
N GLU A 289 19.85 11.41 5.38
CA GLU A 289 21.07 11.00 4.67
C GLU A 289 21.60 12.12 3.77
N LYS A 290 20.72 12.73 2.95
CA LYS A 290 21.07 13.84 2.04
C LYS A 290 21.52 15.10 2.80
N ILE A 291 20.92 15.39 3.95
CA ILE A 291 21.36 16.49 4.83
C ILE A 291 22.79 16.21 5.35
N ARG A 292 23.08 14.98 5.76
CA ARG A 292 24.41 14.61 6.28
C ARG A 292 25.49 14.64 5.21
N SER A 293 25.19 14.16 3.99
CA SER A 293 26.18 14.15 2.89
C SER A 293 26.63 15.56 2.50
N ARG A 294 25.76 16.56 2.62
CA ARG A 294 26.07 17.98 2.36
C ARG A 294 26.99 18.61 3.42
N ARG A 295 26.94 18.15 4.67
CA ARG A 295 27.88 18.59 5.72
C ARG A 295 29.31 18.13 5.47
N ASN A 296 29.52 17.06 4.71
CA ASN A 296 30.85 16.54 4.39
C ASN A 296 31.53 17.24 3.20
N HIS A 297 30.88 18.25 2.61
CA HIS A 297 31.38 19.02 1.45
C HIS A 297 31.53 20.52 1.75
N GLY A 298 31.50 20.92 3.04
CA GLY A 298 31.68 22.30 3.51
C GLY A 298 32.93 22.47 4.34
#